data_AF-A0A0B0Q4H6-F1
#
_entry.id   AF-A0A0B0Q4H6-F1
#
_cell.length_a   1.000
_cell.length_b   1.000
_cell.length_c   1.000
_cell.angle_alpha   90.00
_cell.angle_beta   90.00
_cell.angle_gamma   90.00
#
_symmetry.space_group_name_H-M   'P 1'
#
loop_
_entity.id
_entity.type
_entity.pdbx_description
1 polymer ?
#
loop_
_entity_poly.entity_id
_entity_poly.type
_entity_poly.pdbx_seq_one_letter_code
_entity_poly.pdbx_strand_id
1 'polypeptide(L)'
;MRPESRKPRMSNAKTVSRKAKTPSRVRTVSKVPAKKPSTPVFQIFSGIVIVLFLALGVTFYWDETHRNPLIGKWRAETKLGILEIQFDRKSMLFFGTKTPVSYDIQADKVIVFDDDIKVGNAYKILDQETISTEAGGYKTVYKKVQ
;
A
#
# COMPACT_ATOMS: atom_id res chain seq x y z
N MET A 1 -90.91 37.00 -38.76
CA MET A 1 -91.37 35.60 -38.79
C MET A 1 -90.44 34.77 -39.66
N ARG A 2 -89.80 33.72 -39.14
CA ARG A 2 -89.58 32.43 -39.85
C ARG A 2 -88.88 31.40 -38.94
N PRO A 3 -89.47 30.21 -38.71
CA PRO A 3 -88.84 29.13 -37.93
C PRO A 3 -88.22 28.04 -38.83
N GLU A 4 -87.79 26.95 -38.17
CA GLU A 4 -87.18 25.71 -38.68
C GLU A 4 -87.80 25.05 -39.93
N SER A 5 -87.01 24.20 -40.65
CA SER A 5 -87.19 22.72 -40.57
C SER A 5 -86.10 21.88 -41.31
N ARG A 6 -85.79 20.72 -40.71
CA ARG A 6 -85.44 19.37 -41.26
C ARG A 6 -84.31 19.11 -42.30
N LYS A 7 -83.66 17.94 -42.11
CA LYS A 7 -82.50 17.30 -42.81
C LYS A 7 -82.79 16.78 -44.24
N PRO A 8 -81.74 16.59 -45.08
CA PRO A 8 -81.36 15.25 -45.63
C PRO A 8 -79.81 15.04 -45.77
N ARG A 9 -79.23 13.99 -46.42
CA ARG A 9 -79.40 12.50 -46.34
C ARG A 9 -78.34 11.76 -47.25
N MET A 10 -77.61 10.75 -46.72
CA MET A 10 -76.82 9.71 -47.47
C MET A 10 -75.54 10.17 -48.24
N SER A 11 -74.60 9.33 -48.72
CA SER A 11 -74.64 7.89 -49.09
C SER A 11 -73.30 7.11 -49.01
N ASN A 12 -73.37 5.83 -48.64
CA ASN A 12 -72.83 4.58 -49.28
C ASN A 12 -71.41 4.54 -49.92
N ALA A 13 -70.73 3.39 -50.12
CA ALA A 13 -70.56 2.09 -49.45
C ALA A 13 -69.82 1.11 -50.41
N LYS A 14 -68.72 0.48 -49.97
CA LYS A 14 -68.10 -0.80 -50.42
C LYS A 14 -67.80 -1.07 -51.93
N THR A 15 -66.55 -1.48 -52.23
CA THR A 15 -66.22 -2.74 -52.96
C THR A 15 -64.75 -3.17 -52.74
N VAL A 16 -64.59 -4.23 -51.94
CA VAL A 16 -63.73 -5.44 -52.08
C VAL A 16 -62.50 -5.44 -53.02
N SER A 17 -61.32 -5.78 -52.47
CA SER A 17 -60.46 -6.89 -52.98
C SER A 17 -59.45 -7.38 -51.92
N ARG A 18 -59.13 -8.69 -51.94
CA ARG A 18 -58.20 -9.36 -51.01
C ARG A 18 -56.82 -9.59 -51.67
N LYS A 19 -55.74 -9.45 -50.90
CA LYS A 19 -54.61 -10.41 -50.89
C LYS A 19 -53.76 -10.25 -49.63
N ALA A 20 -53.02 -11.29 -49.25
CA ALA A 20 -52.45 -11.44 -47.90
C ALA A 20 -50.96 -11.81 -47.90
N LYS A 21 -50.36 -11.59 -46.72
CA LYS A 21 -49.13 -12.18 -46.13
C LYS A 21 -47.74 -11.53 -46.37
N THR A 22 -47.02 -11.49 -45.23
CA THR A 22 -45.57 -11.50 -44.99
C THR A 22 -44.77 -10.19 -45.16
N PRO A 23 -43.68 -9.97 -44.37
CA PRO A 23 -43.64 -8.79 -43.49
C PRO A 23 -42.38 -7.91 -43.61
N SER A 24 -42.57 -6.59 -43.62
CA SER A 24 -41.47 -5.62 -43.63
C SER A 24 -40.99 -5.26 -42.21
N ARG A 25 -40.06 -6.09 -41.71
CA ARG A 25 -38.94 -5.73 -40.81
C ARG A 25 -39.11 -4.46 -39.95
N VAL A 26 -39.59 -4.64 -38.71
CA VAL A 26 -39.45 -3.63 -37.65
C VAL A 26 -37.97 -3.32 -37.46
N ARG A 27 -37.57 -2.06 -37.71
CA ARG A 27 -36.23 -1.57 -37.35
C ARG A 27 -36.18 -1.31 -35.84
N THR A 28 -35.74 -2.30 -35.08
CA THR A 28 -35.23 -2.07 -33.72
C THR A 28 -34.01 -1.15 -33.83
N VAL A 29 -34.17 0.12 -33.47
CA VAL A 29 -33.05 1.04 -33.29
C VAL A 29 -32.33 0.63 -32.01
N SER A 30 -31.41 -0.33 -32.13
CA SER A 30 -30.50 -0.68 -31.06
C SER A 30 -29.62 0.54 -30.79
N LYS A 31 -29.84 1.21 -29.65
CA LYS A 31 -28.94 2.24 -29.14
C LYS A 31 -27.64 1.55 -28.74
N VAL A 32 -26.71 1.42 -29.68
CA VAL A 32 -25.33 1.01 -29.37
C VAL A 32 -24.80 1.98 -28.31
N PRO A 33 -24.34 1.51 -27.14
CA PRO A 33 -23.76 2.39 -26.15
C PRO A 33 -22.47 2.98 -26.74
N ALA A 34 -22.46 4.29 -26.95
CA ALA A 34 -21.29 5.00 -27.44
C ALA A 34 -20.15 4.82 -26.43
N LYS A 35 -19.15 4.00 -26.77
CA LYS A 35 -17.93 3.87 -25.97
C LYS A 35 -17.26 5.24 -25.93
N LYS A 36 -17.38 5.91 -24.78
CA LYS A 36 -16.77 7.20 -24.51
C LYS A 36 -15.25 7.07 -24.75
N PRO A 37 -14.63 7.90 -25.62
CA PRO A 37 -13.21 7.77 -25.90
C PRO A 37 -12.42 8.15 -24.63
N SER A 38 -11.81 7.16 -24.00
CA SER A 38 -10.83 7.39 -22.94
C SER A 38 -9.60 8.02 -23.56
N THR A 39 -9.38 9.32 -23.31
CA THR A 39 -8.16 9.99 -23.74
C THR A 39 -6.95 9.27 -23.15
N PRO A 40 -6.00 8.77 -23.95
CA PRO A 40 -4.92 7.91 -23.47
C PRO A 40 -4.04 8.60 -22.42
N VAL A 41 -3.96 9.93 -22.51
CA VAL A 41 -3.32 10.81 -21.53
C VAL A 41 -3.84 10.56 -20.10
N PHE A 42 -5.15 10.43 -19.88
CA PHE A 42 -5.71 10.19 -18.55
C PHE A 42 -5.37 8.79 -18.02
N GLN A 43 -5.32 7.77 -18.90
CA GLN A 43 -4.89 6.43 -18.53
C GLN A 43 -3.40 6.38 -18.15
N ILE A 44 -2.55 7.12 -18.88
CA ILE A 44 -1.12 7.25 -18.58
C ILE A 44 -0.91 7.95 -17.23
N PHE A 45 -1.57 9.10 -16.99
CA PHE A 45 -1.49 9.78 -15.69
C PHE A 45 -2.02 8.91 -14.54
N SER A 46 -3.16 8.24 -14.72
CA SER A 46 -3.70 7.32 -13.71
C SER A 46 -2.75 6.16 -13.43
N GLY A 47 -2.10 5.59 -14.45
CA GLY A 47 -1.08 4.55 -14.28
C GLY A 47 0.14 5.04 -13.49
N ILE A 48 0.66 6.23 -13.83
CA ILE A 48 1.79 6.85 -13.12
C ILE A 48 1.46 7.07 -11.63
N VAL A 49 0.25 7.56 -11.32
CA VAL A 49 -0.19 7.78 -9.93
C VAL A 49 -0.26 6.46 -9.16
N ILE A 50 -0.81 5.40 -9.75
CA ILE A 50 -0.88 4.07 -9.11
C ILE A 50 0.53 3.51 -8.85
N VAL A 51 1.45 3.62 -9.82
CA VAL A 51 2.84 3.18 -9.65
C VAL A 51 3.56 3.98 -8.55
N LEU A 52 3.32 5.29 -8.44
CA LEU A 52 3.83 6.13 -7.36
C LEU A 52 3.33 5.68 -5.99
N PHE A 53 2.03 5.44 -5.83
CA PHE A 53 1.47 4.94 -4.57
C PHE A 53 1.98 3.54 -4.20
N LEU A 54 2.15 2.64 -5.17
CA LEU A 54 2.75 1.32 -4.94
C LEU A 54 4.22 1.43 -4.52
N ALA A 55 5.02 2.26 -5.21
CA ALA A 55 6.42 2.49 -4.86
C ALA A 55 6.57 3.07 -3.44
N LEU A 56 5.77 4.09 -3.10
CA LEU A 56 5.73 4.65 -1.76
C LEU A 56 5.32 3.60 -0.72
N GLY A 57 4.23 2.86 -0.96
CA GLY A 57 3.76 1.80 -0.06
C GLY A 57 4.81 0.73 0.22
N VAL A 58 5.55 0.30 -0.82
CA VAL A 58 6.67 -0.65 -0.66
C VAL A 58 7.81 -0.03 0.17
N THR A 59 8.19 1.24 -0.07
CA THR A 59 9.25 1.89 0.72
C THR A 59 8.88 2.05 2.20
N PHE A 60 7.64 2.44 2.52
CA PHE A 60 7.17 2.53 3.90
C PHE A 60 7.12 1.17 4.59
N TYR A 61 6.58 0.15 3.93
CA TYR A 61 6.54 -1.21 4.47
C TYR A 61 7.94 -1.77 4.76
N TRP A 62 8.91 -1.45 3.89
CA TRP A 62 10.30 -1.88 4.05
C TRP A 62 11.00 -1.19 5.23
N ASP A 63 10.85 0.13 5.39
CA ASP A 63 11.48 0.90 6.48
C ASP A 63 10.90 0.51 7.85
N GLU A 64 9.59 0.24 7.94
CA GLU A 64 8.95 -0.22 9.19
C GLU A 64 9.40 -1.64 9.58
N THR A 65 9.41 -2.58 8.62
CA THR A 65 9.70 -4.00 8.88
C THR A 65 11.19 -4.26 9.15
N HIS A 66 12.10 -3.45 8.59
CA HIS A 66 13.56 -3.60 8.76
C HIS A 66 14.15 -2.59 9.74
N ARG A 67 13.32 -1.93 10.56
CA ARG A 67 13.80 -0.96 11.54
C ARG A 67 14.58 -1.67 12.65
N ASN A 68 15.90 -1.52 12.65
CA ASN A 68 16.76 -2.11 13.68
C ASN A 68 16.32 -1.67 15.09
N PRO A 69 15.88 -2.61 15.96
CA PRO A 69 15.37 -2.29 17.30
C PRO A 69 16.47 -1.82 18.26
N LEU A 70 17.74 -2.11 17.97
CA LEU A 70 18.89 -1.63 18.75
C LEU A 70 19.10 -0.13 18.62
N ILE A 71 18.55 0.56 17.63
CA ILE A 71 18.84 1.99 17.41
C ILE A 71 18.44 2.82 18.64
N GLY A 72 19.40 3.60 19.15
CA GLY A 72 19.29 4.37 20.39
C GLY A 72 20.46 4.12 21.35
N LYS A 73 20.32 4.64 22.58
CA LYS A 73 21.29 4.50 23.67
C LYS A 73 20.87 3.39 24.63
N TRP A 74 21.86 2.69 25.17
CA TRP A 74 21.70 1.54 26.05
C TRP A 74 22.73 1.59 27.16
N ARG A 75 22.31 1.28 28.40
CA ARG A 75 23.18 1.25 29.57
C ARG A 75 23.06 -0.07 30.32
N ALA A 76 24.20 -0.62 30.74
CA ALA A 76 24.28 -1.78 31.62
C ALA A 76 24.96 -1.38 32.93
N GLU A 77 24.36 -1.75 34.05
CA GLU A 77 25.02 -1.70 35.35
C GLU A 77 25.84 -2.98 35.53
N THR A 78 27.16 -2.84 35.69
CA THR A 78 28.08 -3.95 35.91
C THR A 78 28.84 -3.75 37.22
N LYS A 79 29.48 -4.81 37.73
CA LYS A 79 30.36 -4.72 38.92
C LYS A 79 31.56 -3.77 38.73
N LEU A 80 31.88 -3.41 37.48
CA LEU A 80 32.97 -2.49 37.12
C LEU A 80 32.48 -1.06 36.87
N GLY A 81 31.18 -0.79 36.99
CA GLY A 81 30.56 0.50 36.71
C GLY A 81 29.51 0.43 35.60
N ILE A 82 29.14 1.60 35.08
CA ILE A 82 28.13 1.75 34.02
C ILE A 82 28.79 1.58 32.65
N LEU A 83 28.34 0.59 31.88
CA LEU A 83 28.61 0.49 30.45
C LEU A 83 27.57 1.33 29.69
N GLU A 84 28.00 2.16 28.73
CA GLU A 84 27.10 2.83 27.78
C GLU A 84 27.45 2.46 26.35
N ILE A 85 26.41 2.16 25.56
CA ILE A 85 26.49 1.84 24.13
C ILE A 85 25.44 2.68 23.39
N GLN A 86 25.80 3.27 22.26
CA GLN A 86 24.82 3.85 21.33
C GLN A 86 24.92 3.15 19.98
N PHE A 87 23.79 2.74 19.42
CA PHE A 87 23.70 2.20 18.07
C PHE A 87 23.05 3.24 17.14
N ASP A 88 23.80 3.69 16.14
CA ASP A 88 23.32 4.50 15.02
C ASP A 88 23.13 3.59 13.78
N ARG A 89 22.50 4.11 12.70
CA ARG A 89 22.18 3.33 11.48
C ARG A 89 23.37 2.66 10.77
N LYS A 90 24.62 3.13 10.99
CA LYS A 90 25.84 2.66 10.31
C LYS A 90 27.07 2.59 11.23
N SER A 91 26.88 2.76 12.53
CA SER A 91 27.98 2.90 13.48
C SER A 91 27.53 2.66 14.91
N MET A 92 28.45 2.18 15.74
CA MET A 92 28.28 1.96 17.17
C MET A 92 29.21 2.91 17.92
N LEU A 93 28.73 3.56 18.99
CA LEU A 93 29.57 4.26 19.96
C LEU A 93 29.70 3.39 21.20
N PHE A 94 30.93 3.04 21.56
CA PHE A 94 31.23 2.20 22.72
C PHE A 94 32.43 2.79 23.47
N PHE A 95 32.27 3.09 24.76
CA PHE A 95 33.30 3.74 25.58
C PHE A 95 33.93 5.01 24.95
N GLY A 96 33.14 5.76 24.17
CA GLY A 96 33.60 6.97 23.46
C GLY A 96 34.26 6.71 22.10
N THR A 97 34.60 5.48 21.76
CA THR A 97 35.07 5.09 20.42
C THR A 97 33.89 4.85 19.51
N LYS A 98 33.88 5.47 18.32
CA LYS A 98 32.86 5.27 17.29
C LYS A 98 33.40 4.36 16.19
N THR A 99 32.85 3.15 16.06
CA THR A 99 33.22 2.20 14.99
C THR A 99 32.13 2.12 13.92
N PRO A 100 32.49 1.91 12.63
CA PRO A 100 31.53 1.55 11.59
C PRO A 100 30.99 0.14 11.84
N VAL A 101 29.68 -0.02 11.75
CA VAL A 101 29.05 -1.34 11.95
C VAL A 101 27.92 -1.59 10.96
N SER A 102 27.77 -2.86 10.60
CA SER A 102 26.65 -3.40 9.85
C SER A 102 25.77 -4.29 10.76
N TYR A 103 24.49 -4.44 10.41
CA TYR A 103 23.50 -5.13 11.24
C TYR A 103 22.80 -6.24 10.47
N ASP A 104 22.72 -7.43 11.07
CA ASP A 104 21.84 -8.51 10.64
C ASP A 104 20.70 -8.66 11.67
N ILE A 105 19.46 -8.46 11.22
CA ILE A 105 18.27 -8.41 12.07
C ILE A 105 17.54 -9.75 11.97
N GLN A 106 17.46 -10.47 13.08
CA GLN A 106 16.75 -11.74 13.21
C GLN A 106 15.57 -11.57 14.18
N ALA A 107 14.67 -12.56 14.24
CA ALA A 107 13.41 -12.43 14.98
C ALA A 107 13.57 -12.23 16.51
N ASP A 108 14.62 -12.78 17.11
CA ASP A 108 14.89 -12.77 18.56
C ASP A 108 16.15 -11.97 18.94
N LYS A 109 16.95 -11.54 17.96
CA LYS A 109 18.27 -10.94 18.17
C LYS A 109 18.72 -10.12 16.97
N VAL A 110 19.67 -9.22 17.20
CA VAL A 110 20.40 -8.51 16.15
C VAL A 110 21.89 -8.84 16.29
N ILE A 111 22.55 -9.17 15.19
CA ILE A 111 24.00 -9.35 15.14
C ILE A 111 24.60 -8.04 14.62
N VAL A 112 25.51 -7.48 15.41
CA VAL A 112 26.24 -6.25 15.11
C VAL A 112 27.64 -6.64 14.65
N PHE A 113 27.94 -6.43 13.38
CA PHE A 113 29.26 -6.69 12.80
C PHE A 113 30.09 -5.41 12.79
N ASP A 114 31.24 -5.45 13.44
CA ASP A 114 32.25 -4.40 13.29
C ASP A 114 32.88 -4.49 11.90
N ASP A 115 32.78 -3.41 11.12
CA ASP A 115 33.21 -3.41 9.73
C ASP A 115 34.74 -3.29 9.59
N ASP A 116 35.47 -2.87 10.63
CA ASP A 116 36.94 -2.73 10.60
C ASP A 116 37.62 -4.06 10.96
N ILE A 117 37.18 -4.72 12.05
CA ILE A 117 37.78 -5.99 12.53
C ILE A 117 37.02 -7.26 12.12
N LYS A 118 35.85 -7.13 11.47
CA LYS A 118 35.00 -8.25 11.00
C LYS A 118 34.53 -9.20 12.11
N VAL A 119 34.33 -8.68 13.32
CA VAL A 119 33.82 -9.43 14.48
C VAL A 119 32.33 -9.13 14.67
N GLY A 120 31.52 -10.19 14.80
CA GLY A 120 30.07 -10.09 15.04
C GLY A 120 29.71 -10.32 16.51
N ASN A 121 29.03 -9.36 17.12
CA ASN A 121 28.47 -9.47 18.48
C ASN A 121 26.94 -9.62 18.42
N ALA A 122 26.39 -10.66 19.05
CA ALA A 122 24.95 -10.90 19.07
C ALA A 122 24.27 -10.26 20.29
N TYR A 123 23.20 -9.51 20.05
CA TYR A 123 22.34 -8.90 21.06
C TYR A 123 20.94 -9.51 20.98
N LYS A 124 20.58 -10.33 21.96
CA LYS A 124 19.25 -10.92 22.13
C LYS A 124 18.29 -9.84 22.64
N ILE A 125 17.15 -9.69 21.97
CA ILE A 125 16.07 -8.78 22.36
C ILE A 125 15.25 -9.49 23.43
N LEU A 126 15.10 -8.88 24.61
CA LEU A 126 14.29 -9.44 25.70
C LEU A 126 12.92 -8.76 25.76
N ASP A 127 12.91 -7.44 25.58
CA ASP A 127 11.71 -6.61 25.41
C ASP A 127 12.07 -5.34 24.60
N GLN A 128 11.16 -4.36 24.52
CA GLN A 128 11.38 -3.12 23.74
C GLN A 128 12.44 -2.18 24.33
N GLU A 129 12.71 -2.29 25.64
CA GLU A 129 13.64 -1.47 26.40
C GLU A 129 14.80 -2.26 27.03
N THR A 130 14.86 -3.59 26.83
CA THR A 130 15.91 -4.46 27.39
C THR A 130 16.50 -5.39 26.33
N ILE A 131 17.83 -5.38 26.22
CA ILE A 131 18.61 -6.32 25.42
C ILE A 131 19.64 -7.04 26.29
N SER A 132 20.14 -8.18 25.81
CA SER A 132 21.28 -8.83 26.43
C SER A 132 22.28 -9.34 25.41
N THR A 133 23.56 -9.23 25.72
CA THR A 133 24.63 -9.88 24.95
C THR A 133 25.42 -10.83 25.84
N GLU A 134 26.16 -11.74 25.22
CA GLU A 134 26.89 -12.80 25.87
C GLU A 134 28.29 -12.87 25.25
N ALA A 135 29.30 -12.52 26.04
CA ALA A 135 30.69 -12.42 25.60
C ALA A 135 31.60 -13.10 26.62
N GLY A 136 32.47 -14.00 26.17
CA GLY A 136 33.42 -14.72 27.04
C GLY A 136 32.76 -15.52 28.19
N GLY A 137 31.51 -15.98 28.00
CA GLY A 137 30.75 -16.69 29.04
C GLY A 137 30.02 -15.78 30.05
N TYR A 138 30.10 -14.45 29.91
CA TYR A 138 29.37 -13.50 30.74
C TYR A 138 28.19 -12.90 29.98
N LYS A 139 27.00 -12.97 30.58
CA LYS A 139 25.79 -12.30 30.08
C LYS A 139 25.70 -10.89 30.66
N THR A 140 25.67 -9.89 29.80
CA THR A 140 25.43 -8.48 30.17
C THR A 140 24.05 -8.07 29.69
N VAL A 141 23.25 -7.45 30.56
CA VAL A 141 21.90 -6.95 30.27
C VAL A 141 21.95 -5.43 30.23
N TYR A 142 21.41 -4.84 29.16
CA TYR A 142 21.34 -3.40 28.96
C TYR A 142 19.89 -2.95 28.92
N LYS A 143 19.63 -1.79 29.51
CA LYS A 143 18.36 -1.07 29.42
C LYS A 143 18.50 0.12 28.47
N LYS A 144 17.43 0.43 27.74
CA LYS A 144 17.35 1.56 26.83
C LYS A 144 17.34 2.86 27.63
N VAL A 145 18.00 3.88 27.10
CA VAL A 145 18.01 5.23 27.66
C VAL A 145 17.19 6.10 26.73
N GLN A 146 16.13 6.72 27.27
CA GLN A 146 15.33 7.75 26.60
C GLN A 146 16.10 9.08 26.55
#